data_AF-A0A970G9X4-F1
#
_entry.id   AF-A0A970G9X4-F1
#
_cell.length_a   1.000
_cell.length_b   1.000
_cell.length_c   1.000
_cell.angle_alpha   90.00
_cell.angle_beta   90.00
_cell.angle_gamma   90.00
#
_symmetry.space_group_name_H-M   'P 1'
#
loop_
_entity.id
_entity.type
_entity.pdbx_description
1 polymer ?
#
loop_
_entity_poly.entity_id
_entity_poly.type
_entity_poly.pdbx_seq_one_letter_code
_entity_poly.pdbx_strand_id
1 'polypeptide(L)' 'MAKAKFERTKPHLNIGTIGHVDHGKTTLTAAITLALS' A
#
# COMPACT_ATOMS: atom_id res chain seq x y z
N MET A 1 -20.00 10.86 -12.30
CA MET A 1 -18.88 10.69 -13.27
C MET A 1 -18.24 9.35 -13.01
N ALA A 2 -18.13 8.48 -14.02
CA ALA A 2 -17.39 7.23 -13.86
C ALA A 2 -15.90 7.54 -13.67
N LYS A 3 -15.24 6.89 -12.70
CA LYS A 3 -13.78 6.97 -12.59
C LYS A 3 -13.16 6.46 -13.89
N ALA A 4 -12.15 7.16 -14.40
CA ALA A 4 -11.37 6.70 -15.53
C ALA A 4 -10.81 5.30 -15.23
N LYS A 5 -10.71 4.45 -16.26
CA LYS A 5 -10.09 3.13 -16.14
C LYS A 5 -8.63 3.32 -15.73
N PHE A 6 -8.21 2.66 -14.66
CA PHE A 6 -6.83 2.69 -14.21
C PHE A 6 -5.96 1.83 -15.13
N GLU A 7 -5.06 2.46 -15.87
CA GLU A 7 -4.10 1.78 -16.74
C GLU A 7 -2.81 1.48 -15.95
N ARG A 8 -2.47 0.20 -15.80
CA ARG A 8 -1.31 -0.28 -15.04
C ARG A 8 -0.03 -0.22 -15.87
N THR A 9 0.52 0.97 -16.09
CA THR A 9 1.74 1.14 -16.89
C THR A 9 3.05 0.92 -16.12
N LYS A 10 3.01 1.03 -14.79
CA LYS A 10 4.17 0.84 -13.91
C LYS A 10 4.32 -0.64 -13.51
N PRO A 11 5.56 -1.11 -13.24
CA PRO A 11 5.78 -2.42 -12.64
C PRO A 11 4.96 -2.58 -11.35
N HIS A 12 4.28 -3.72 -11.23
CA HIS A 12 3.43 -4.06 -10.09
C HIS A 12 4.11 -5.10 -9.22
N LEU A 13 4.07 -4.91 -7.90
CA LEU A 13 4.61 -5.85 -6.93
C LEU A 13 3.52 -6.24 -5.92
N ASN A 14 3.40 -7.53 -5.64
CA ASN A 14 2.52 -8.05 -4.59
C ASN A 14 3.32 -8.14 -3.29
N ILE A 15 2.95 -7.36 -2.28
CA ILE A 15 3.61 -7.35 -0.97
C ILE A 15 2.58 -7.36 0.16
N GLY A 16 3.03 -7.70 1.37
CA GLY A 16 2.24 -7.60 2.59
C GLY A 16 3.12 -7.44 3.82
N THR A 17 2.57 -6.83 4.86
CA THR A 17 3.25 -6.62 6.16
C THR A 17 2.86 -7.74 7.13
N ILE A 18 3.82 -8.56 7.57
CA ILE A 18 3.60 -9.72 8.47
C ILE A 18 4.39 -9.56 9.79
N GLY A 19 4.01 -10.31 10.84
CA GLY A 19 4.68 -10.25 12.15
C GLY A 19 3.75 -10.40 13.37
N HIS A 20 4.34 -10.41 14.58
CA HIS A 20 3.63 -10.59 15.85
C HIS A 20 2.67 -9.43 16.19
N VAL A 21 1.67 -9.68 17.04
CA VAL A 21 0.73 -8.65 17.52
C VAL A 21 1.51 -7.49 18.16
N ASP A 22 0.98 -6.27 18.03
CA ASP A 22 1.57 -5.03 18.56
C ASP A 22 2.93 -4.58 18.00
N HIS A 23 3.49 -5.28 17.01
CA HIS A 23 4.72 -4.84 16.31
C HIS A 23 4.50 -3.73 15.25
N GLY A 24 3.36 -3.04 15.28
CA GLY A 24 3.16 -1.84 14.45
C GLY A 24 2.95 -2.05 12.95
N LYS A 25 2.55 -3.25 12.50
CA LYS A 25 2.29 -3.55 11.06
C LYS A 25 1.34 -2.55 10.40
N THR A 26 0.24 -2.21 11.07
CA THR A 26 -0.75 -1.24 10.58
C THR A 26 -0.18 0.16 10.52
N THR A 27 0.54 0.58 11.55
CA THR A 27 1.20 1.89 11.63
C THR A 27 2.23 2.07 10.51
N LEU A 28 3.04 1.04 10.25
CA LEU A 28 4.02 1.05 9.17
C LEU A 28 3.36 1.18 7.80
N THR A 29 2.30 0.41 7.52
CA THR A 29 1.55 0.50 6.26
C THR A 29 0.95 1.89 6.05
N ALA A 30 0.42 2.52 7.11
CA ALA A 30 -0.09 3.89 7.03
C ALA A 30 1.03 4.90 6.71
N ALA A 31 2.19 4.80 7.38
CA ALA A 31 3.33 5.67 7.13
C ALA A 31 3.88 5.53 5.70
N ILE A 32 3.98 4.30 5.17
CA ILE A 32 4.37 4.05 3.78
C ILE A 32 3.42 4.75 2.81
N THR A 33 2.12 4.67 3.05
CA THR A 33 1.11 5.33 2.21
C THR A 33 1.32 6.84 2.19
N LEU A 34 1.50 7.46 3.37
CA LEU A 34 1.71 8.91 3.48
C LEU A 34 3.02 9.39 2.84
N ALA A 35 4.08 8.57 2.89
CA ALA A 35 5.39 8.93 2.35
C ALA A 35 5.50 8.79 0.83
N LEU A 36 4.70 7.90 0.22
CA LEU A 36 4.81 7.53 -1.20
C LEU A 36 3.60 7.93 -2.05
N SER A 37 2.55 8.51 -1.45
CA SER A 37 1.35 9.02 -2.13
C SER A 37 1.53 10.41 -2.72
#